data_AF-A0A2I4AY02-F1
#
_entry.id   AF-A0A2I4AY02-F1
#
_cell.length_a   1.000
_cell.length_b   1.000
_cell.length_c   1.000
_cell.angle_alpha   90.00
_cell.angle_beta   90.00
_cell.angle_gamma   90.00
#
_symmetry.space_group_name_H-M   'P 1'
#
loop_
_entity.id
_entity.type
_entity.pdbx_description
1 polymer ?
#
loop_
_entity_poly.entity_id
_entity_poly.type
_entity_poly.pdbx_seq_one_letter_code
_entity_poly.pdbx_strand_id
1 'polypeptide(L)'
;MLYRNKEKVNSQVPQSAAEEVQFTVRVEHGGSDQPKLFCCLYKNQGGHYSAFSPYLQLELQGAEGTTPSLPLLPPPNLSVEPSSGIKRGDMIRFHCTVPDPLSQSSSPPTFLLRRTFGQTSSMISQLQAGQASNSEPQPGFFTVGPVGQREEGEYSCIYQINKRTKLVNSSDSNVVKITVTNVLPVPSLVLQQQTDVWSLLCTGSPAYPGATFSLYLENYELPVESRRVRNIQHQATFPVPVQDSPVALYQCQYTVQLGMLWRTSERSVPLAVTRGTSTPASQGVDWPLLLGSISAALLFLFSLVLVVVVAKRKVKAAAEEKKRREEAQFWTQRHTQDHVIDLTLRPISLTPQEWSSRDAETASRSSLWNPFSTFTTPIHSIH
;
A
#
# COMPACT_ATOMS: atom_id res chain seq x y z
N MET A 1 10.60 -55.16 -2.37
CA MET A 1 11.52 -56.32 -2.29
C MET A 1 12.57 -56.00 -1.24
N LEU A 2 12.91 -56.94 -0.37
CA LEU A 2 13.88 -56.77 0.70
C LEU A 2 15.13 -57.58 0.42
N TYR A 3 16.28 -56.96 0.66
CA TYR A 3 17.61 -57.52 0.48
C TYR A 3 18.37 -57.51 1.81
N ARG A 4 19.21 -58.52 2.01
CA ARG A 4 20.21 -58.60 3.08
C ARG A 4 21.58 -58.60 2.42
N ASN A 5 22.40 -57.59 2.69
CA ASN A 5 23.64 -57.30 1.96
C ASN A 5 23.36 -57.24 0.44
N LYS A 6 23.65 -58.32 -0.31
CA LYS A 6 23.39 -58.42 -1.75
C LYS A 6 22.32 -59.45 -2.11
N GLU A 7 21.83 -60.21 -1.15
CA GLU A 7 20.89 -61.32 -1.36
C GLU A 7 19.45 -60.86 -1.17
N LYS A 8 18.56 -61.20 -2.11
CA LYS A 8 17.13 -60.95 -1.93
C LYS A 8 16.56 -61.93 -0.90
N VAL A 9 16.07 -61.41 0.22
CA VAL A 9 15.54 -62.22 1.34
C VAL A 9 14.03 -62.28 1.39
N ASN A 10 13.33 -61.28 0.85
CA ASN A 10 11.86 -61.29 0.83
C ASN A 10 11.30 -60.46 -0.34
N SER A 11 10.08 -60.80 -0.80
CA SER A 11 9.34 -60.10 -1.83
C SER A 11 7.86 -60.15 -1.50
N GLN A 12 7.22 -58.99 -1.47
CA GLN A 12 5.77 -58.89 -1.33
C GLN A 12 5.21 -58.14 -2.53
N VAL A 13 4.08 -58.61 -3.03
CA VAL A 13 3.30 -57.96 -4.08
C VAL A 13 1.96 -57.58 -3.44
N PRO A 14 1.75 -56.30 -3.10
CA PRO A 14 0.48 -55.88 -2.52
C PRO A 14 -0.67 -56.09 -3.51
N GLN A 15 -1.80 -56.59 -3.02
CA GLN A 15 -2.99 -56.92 -3.84
C GLN A 15 -3.78 -55.67 -4.27
N SER A 16 -3.48 -54.52 -3.68
CA SER A 16 -4.06 -53.21 -3.97
C SER A 16 -2.95 -52.15 -4.04
N ALA A 17 -3.28 -50.92 -4.42
CA ALA A 17 -2.34 -49.79 -4.45
C ALA A 17 -1.95 -49.34 -3.03
N ALA A 18 -1.29 -50.22 -2.28
CA ALA A 18 -0.76 -49.92 -0.96
C ALA A 18 0.45 -49.01 -1.09
N GLU A 19 0.42 -47.87 -0.40
CA GLU A 19 1.51 -46.90 -0.35
C GLU A 19 2.70 -47.41 0.49
N GLU A 20 2.49 -48.42 1.35
CA GLU A 20 3.50 -48.97 2.25
C GLU A 20 3.47 -50.50 2.30
N VAL A 21 4.64 -51.13 2.45
CA VAL A 21 4.81 -52.59 2.57
C VAL A 21 5.76 -52.90 3.74
N GLN A 22 5.28 -53.71 4.69
CA GLN A 22 6.04 -54.09 5.89
C GLN A 22 6.71 -55.46 5.72
N PHE A 23 7.97 -55.59 6.11
CA PHE A 23 8.71 -56.84 6.09
C PHE A 23 9.13 -57.27 7.50
N THR A 24 8.80 -58.51 7.86
CA THR A 24 9.26 -59.12 9.12
C THR A 24 10.48 -59.99 8.84
N VAL A 25 11.59 -59.73 9.52
CA VAL A 25 12.83 -60.51 9.40
C VAL A 25 13.16 -61.24 10.70
N ARG A 26 13.49 -62.52 10.61
CA ARG A 26 13.99 -63.32 11.74
C ARG A 26 15.52 -63.31 11.69
N VAL A 27 16.16 -62.91 12.78
CA VAL A 27 17.62 -62.85 12.89
C VAL A 27 18.07 -63.89 13.89
N GLU A 28 18.64 -65.01 13.40
CA GLU A 28 19.23 -66.04 14.26
C GLU A 28 20.57 -65.55 14.85
N HIS A 29 20.79 -65.87 16.14
CA HIS A 29 21.89 -65.36 16.97
C HIS A 29 23.20 -66.17 16.83
N GLY A 30 23.35 -66.95 15.75
CA GLY A 30 24.53 -67.78 15.54
C GLY A 30 25.43 -67.29 14.42
N GLY A 31 26.65 -66.85 14.75
CA GLY A 31 27.85 -67.26 14.00
C GLY A 31 28.36 -66.39 12.84
N SER A 32 28.03 -65.11 12.73
CA SER A 32 28.78 -64.24 11.81
C SER A 32 28.89 -62.83 12.35
N ASP A 33 30.14 -62.42 12.62
CA ASP A 33 30.56 -61.12 13.15
C ASP A 33 30.44 -59.97 12.12
N GLN A 34 29.65 -60.19 11.07
CA GLN A 34 29.41 -59.20 10.02
C GLN A 34 28.07 -58.48 10.23
N PRO A 35 28.04 -57.14 10.09
CA PRO A 35 26.81 -56.38 10.23
C PRO A 35 25.79 -56.84 9.18
N LYS A 36 24.62 -57.29 9.63
CA LYS A 36 23.51 -57.67 8.75
C LYS A 36 22.83 -56.39 8.25
N LEU A 37 23.20 -55.96 7.05
CA LEU A 37 22.63 -54.79 6.39
C LEU A 37 21.39 -55.19 5.58
N PHE A 38 20.35 -54.37 5.63
CA PHE A 38 19.11 -54.57 4.89
C PHE A 38 18.81 -53.36 4.02
N CYS A 39 18.37 -53.58 2.79
CA CYS A 39 17.87 -52.51 1.93
C CYS A 39 16.64 -52.99 1.17
N CYS A 40 15.84 -52.06 0.67
CA CYS A 40 14.67 -52.38 -0.12
C CYS A 40 14.70 -51.65 -1.47
N LEU A 41 14.02 -52.25 -2.42
CA LEU A 41 13.71 -51.64 -3.72
C LEU A 41 12.31 -52.08 -4.13
N TYR A 42 11.60 -51.26 -4.90
CA TYR A 42 10.31 -51.62 -5.45
C TYR A 42 10.36 -51.65 -6.98
N LYS A 43 9.45 -52.41 -7.57
CA LYS A 43 9.24 -52.50 -9.01
C LYS A 43 7.84 -51.99 -9.31
N ASN A 44 7.73 -51.01 -10.19
CA ASN A 44 6.43 -50.49 -10.59
C ASN A 44 5.72 -51.44 -11.58
N GLN A 45 4.44 -51.15 -11.88
CA GLN A 45 3.63 -51.95 -12.81
C GLN A 45 4.21 -51.97 -14.24
N GLY A 46 4.90 -50.89 -14.64
CA GLY A 46 5.62 -50.80 -15.91
C GLY A 46 6.98 -51.51 -15.93
N GLY A 47 7.30 -52.29 -14.91
CA GLY A 47 8.51 -53.11 -14.86
C GLY A 47 9.80 -52.39 -14.46
N HIS A 48 9.74 -51.11 -14.12
CA HIS A 48 10.90 -50.30 -13.75
C HIS A 48 11.19 -50.42 -12.25
N TYR A 49 12.46 -50.50 -11.92
CA TYR A 49 12.94 -50.59 -10.54
C TYR A 49 13.28 -49.21 -9.98
N SER A 50 12.99 -49.01 -8.70
CA SER A 50 13.52 -47.88 -7.94
C SER A 50 15.02 -48.02 -7.70
N ALA A 51 15.67 -46.93 -7.29
CA ALA A 51 16.96 -47.01 -6.62
C ALA A 51 16.82 -47.83 -5.32
N PHE A 52 17.95 -48.40 -4.86
CA PHE A 52 18.01 -49.04 -3.55
C PHE A 52 17.83 -48.00 -2.45
N SER A 53 17.07 -48.37 -1.42
CA SER A 53 17.02 -47.60 -0.19
C SER A 53 18.39 -47.56 0.49
N PRO A 54 18.64 -46.59 1.38
CA PRO A 54 19.76 -46.66 2.30
C PRO A 54 19.77 -47.99 3.07
N TYR A 55 20.97 -48.48 3.38
CA TYR A 55 21.15 -49.71 4.14
C TYR A 55 20.82 -49.48 5.62
N LEU A 56 19.96 -50.33 6.16
CA LEU A 56 19.57 -50.42 7.55
C LEU A 56 20.31 -51.57 8.22
N GLN A 57 21.08 -51.30 9.27
CA GLN A 57 21.74 -52.34 10.07
C GLN A 57 20.87 -52.73 11.26
N LEU A 58 20.60 -54.02 11.45
CA LEU A 58 19.90 -54.54 12.63
C LEU A 58 20.91 -55.07 13.67
N GLU A 59 20.99 -54.43 14.84
CA GLU A 59 21.73 -54.94 16.00
C GLU A 59 20.73 -55.56 16.99
N LEU A 60 20.85 -56.86 17.29
CA LEU A 60 20.11 -57.49 18.40
C LEU A 60 20.77 -57.07 19.72
N GLN A 61 19.98 -56.51 20.64
CA GLN A 61 20.40 -56.34 22.04
C GLN A 61 20.59 -57.73 22.66
N GLY A 62 21.84 -58.16 22.78
CA GLY A 62 22.20 -59.31 23.61
C GLY A 62 22.01 -58.94 25.08
N ALA A 63 21.18 -59.70 25.77
CA ALA A 63 21.09 -59.65 27.22
C ALA A 63 22.34 -60.31 27.81
N GLU A 64 23.20 -59.51 28.45
CA GLU A 64 23.81 -59.77 29.78
C GLU A 64 24.92 -58.75 30.09
N GLY A 65 24.85 -58.16 31.28
CA GLY A 65 26.03 -57.75 32.06
C GLY A 65 26.68 -56.39 31.77
N THR A 66 26.42 -55.43 32.67
CA THR A 66 27.15 -54.15 32.91
C THR A 66 27.04 -53.09 31.83
N THR A 67 26.12 -52.15 32.05
CA THR A 67 25.86 -50.92 31.31
C THR A 67 27.01 -49.90 31.43
N PRO A 68 27.72 -49.52 30.36
CA PRO A 68 28.16 -48.14 30.18
C PRO A 68 27.02 -47.44 29.44
N SER A 69 26.26 -46.62 30.15
CA SER A 69 25.20 -45.79 29.55
C SER A 69 25.77 -45.04 28.34
N LEU A 70 25.25 -45.34 27.14
CA LEU A 70 25.47 -44.55 25.94
C LEU A 70 25.20 -43.07 26.30
N PRO A 71 26.10 -42.12 25.99
CA PRO A 71 25.81 -40.72 26.22
C PRO A 71 24.64 -40.32 25.31
N LEU A 72 23.46 -40.17 25.92
CA LEU A 72 22.25 -39.71 25.26
C LEU A 72 22.51 -38.34 24.65
N LEU A 73 22.19 -38.18 23.37
CA LEU A 73 22.16 -36.87 22.75
C LEU A 73 21.06 -36.02 23.42
N PRO A 74 21.32 -34.74 23.73
CA PRO A 74 20.33 -33.90 24.38
C PRO A 74 19.10 -33.72 23.48
N PRO A 75 17.89 -33.58 24.06
CA PRO A 75 16.69 -33.29 23.28
C PRO A 75 16.79 -31.90 22.63
N PRO A 76 16.29 -31.73 21.40
CA PRO A 76 16.12 -30.42 20.80
C PRO A 76 14.93 -29.69 21.43
N ASN A 77 14.84 -28.38 21.19
CA ASN A 77 13.68 -27.57 21.56
C ASN A 77 12.88 -27.22 20.30
N LEU A 78 11.58 -27.53 20.34
CA LEU A 78 10.62 -27.24 19.29
C LEU A 78 9.77 -26.04 19.67
N SER A 79 9.82 -25.03 18.81
CA SER A 79 8.98 -23.83 18.87
C SER A 79 8.11 -23.74 17.62
N VAL A 80 6.99 -23.03 17.72
CA VAL A 80 6.01 -22.89 16.64
C VAL A 80 5.50 -21.47 16.54
N GLU A 81 5.29 -21.01 15.30
CA GLU A 81 4.71 -19.72 14.99
C GLU A 81 3.62 -19.89 13.91
N PRO A 82 2.38 -19.42 14.15
CA PRO A 82 1.87 -18.84 15.40
C PRO A 82 1.64 -19.90 16.49
N SER A 83 1.82 -19.54 17.76
CA SER A 83 1.70 -20.46 18.90
C SER A 83 0.26 -20.68 19.40
N SER A 84 -0.69 -19.85 18.96
CA SER A 84 -2.09 -19.93 19.36
C SER A 84 -3.00 -19.31 18.30
N GLY A 85 -4.27 -19.71 18.29
CA GLY A 85 -5.26 -19.11 17.39
C GLY A 85 -5.06 -19.51 15.93
N ILE A 86 -4.47 -20.69 15.69
CA ILE A 86 -4.28 -21.25 14.35
C ILE A 86 -5.65 -21.49 13.72
N LYS A 87 -5.88 -20.85 12.59
CA LYS A 87 -7.11 -20.96 11.80
C LYS A 87 -6.86 -21.92 10.66
N ARG A 88 -7.94 -22.53 10.18
CA ARG A 88 -7.86 -23.37 8.98
C ARG A 88 -7.22 -22.54 7.85
N GLY A 89 -6.39 -23.19 7.05
CA GLY A 89 -5.68 -22.56 5.95
C GLY A 89 -4.38 -21.85 6.32
N ASP A 90 -4.15 -21.51 7.59
CA ASP A 90 -2.89 -20.88 8.02
C ASP A 90 -1.66 -21.71 7.63
N MET A 91 -0.54 -21.02 7.46
CA MET A 91 0.78 -21.64 7.29
C MET A 91 1.49 -21.56 8.64
N ILE A 92 1.88 -22.70 9.18
CA ILE A 92 2.58 -22.79 10.47
C ILE A 92 4.06 -23.00 10.20
N ARG A 93 4.90 -22.27 10.93
CA ARG A 93 6.35 -22.42 10.91
C ARG A 93 6.83 -23.05 12.22
N PHE A 94 7.41 -24.24 12.12
CA PHE A 94 8.09 -24.89 13.23
C PHE A 94 9.59 -24.56 13.16
N HIS A 95 10.18 -24.33 14.33
CA HIS A 95 11.60 -24.10 14.49
C HIS A 95 12.16 -25.00 15.58
N CYS A 96 13.06 -25.89 15.14
CA CYS A 96 13.70 -26.90 15.96
C CYS A 96 15.17 -26.51 16.19
N THR A 97 15.54 -26.37 17.46
CA THR A 97 16.87 -25.89 17.88
C THR A 97 17.59 -26.93 18.73
N VAL A 98 18.92 -26.95 18.64
CA VAL A 98 19.79 -27.82 19.44
C VAL A 98 20.52 -27.00 20.51
N PRO A 99 20.74 -27.55 21.72
CA PRO A 99 21.54 -26.88 22.74
C PRO A 99 23.00 -26.65 22.32
N ASP A 100 23.60 -25.57 22.86
CA ASP A 100 24.78 -24.89 22.32
C ASP A 100 26.12 -25.64 22.14
N PRO A 101 26.47 -26.76 22.82
CA PRO A 101 27.74 -27.42 22.47
C PRO A 101 27.68 -28.19 21.14
N LEU A 102 26.51 -28.36 20.50
CA LEU A 102 26.33 -29.11 19.24
C LEU A 102 26.08 -28.22 18.01
N SER A 103 25.72 -26.96 18.22
CA SER A 103 25.51 -25.96 17.15
C SER A 103 26.81 -25.63 16.38
N GLN A 104 27.97 -26.03 16.92
CA GLN A 104 29.31 -25.76 16.37
C GLN A 104 29.98 -27.01 15.76
N SER A 105 29.24 -28.11 15.61
CA SER A 105 29.72 -29.34 14.97
C SER A 105 29.99 -29.12 13.47
N SER A 106 31.09 -29.69 12.96
CA SER A 106 31.51 -29.59 11.55
C SER A 106 30.58 -30.26 10.54
N SER A 107 29.58 -31.01 11.02
CA SER A 107 28.50 -31.55 10.19
C SER A 107 27.15 -31.02 10.69
N PRO A 108 26.36 -30.36 9.82
CA PRO A 108 25.07 -29.83 10.22
C PRO A 108 24.11 -31.00 10.55
N PRO A 109 23.39 -30.93 11.68
CA PRO A 109 22.40 -31.94 12.03
C PRO A 109 21.25 -31.94 11.01
N THR A 110 20.74 -33.12 10.68
CA THR A 110 19.51 -33.26 9.90
C THR A 110 18.31 -33.28 10.84
N PHE A 111 17.35 -32.38 10.64
CA PHE A 111 16.17 -32.28 11.48
C PHE A 111 15.00 -33.05 10.87
N LEU A 112 14.18 -33.67 11.73
CA LEU A 112 12.96 -34.37 11.35
C LEU A 112 11.83 -33.92 12.28
N LEU A 113 10.70 -33.55 11.70
CA LEU A 113 9.50 -33.19 12.44
C LEU A 113 8.54 -34.39 12.44
N ARG A 114 8.19 -34.88 13.62
CA ARG A 114 7.23 -35.96 13.81
C ARG A 114 5.87 -35.37 14.15
N ARG A 115 4.83 -35.85 13.47
CA ARG A 115 3.43 -35.53 13.75
C ARG A 115 2.70 -36.78 14.19
N THR A 116 1.90 -36.67 15.24
CA THR A 116 1.03 -37.72 15.74
C THR A 116 -0.41 -37.20 15.80
N PHE A 117 -1.35 -37.91 15.17
CA PHE A 117 -2.77 -37.61 15.20
C PHE A 117 -3.57 -38.90 15.41
N GLY A 118 -4.24 -39.01 16.56
CA GLY A 118 -4.88 -40.25 16.97
C GLY A 118 -3.85 -41.39 17.10
N GLN A 119 -3.99 -42.46 16.30
CA GLN A 119 -3.04 -43.58 16.25
C GLN A 119 -2.01 -43.47 15.13
N THR A 120 -2.09 -42.46 14.26
CA THR A 120 -1.24 -42.33 13.08
C THR A 120 -0.05 -41.41 13.40
N SER A 121 1.17 -41.89 13.14
CA SER A 121 2.41 -41.11 13.26
C SER A 121 3.07 -40.96 11.89
N SER A 122 3.45 -39.73 11.52
CA SER A 122 4.13 -39.43 10.26
C SER A 122 5.39 -38.60 10.51
N MET A 123 6.45 -38.87 9.74
CA MET A 123 7.66 -38.04 9.72
C MET A 123 7.63 -37.07 8.55
N ILE A 124 7.91 -35.80 8.83
CA ILE A 124 8.03 -34.71 7.87
C ILE A 124 9.52 -34.35 7.79
N SER A 125 10.12 -34.63 6.63
CA SER A 125 11.50 -34.25 6.34
C SER A 125 11.56 -32.81 5.82
N GLN A 126 12.70 -32.14 5.99
CA GLN A 126 12.91 -30.76 5.52
C GLN A 126 12.71 -30.61 4.00
N LEU A 127 13.09 -31.64 3.23
CA LEU A 127 12.88 -31.68 1.77
C LEU A 127 11.40 -31.67 1.37
N GLN A 128 10.53 -32.24 2.21
CA GLN A 128 9.08 -32.24 1.99
C GLN A 128 8.41 -30.94 2.47
N ALA A 129 8.94 -30.31 3.53
CA ALA A 129 8.44 -29.03 4.04
C ALA A 129 8.77 -27.82 3.13
N GLY A 130 9.77 -27.95 2.25
CA GLY A 130 10.18 -26.91 1.30
C GLY A 130 9.28 -26.76 0.06
N GLN A 131 8.36 -27.70 -0.21
CA GLN A 131 7.52 -27.64 -1.41
C GLN A 131 6.46 -26.52 -1.42
N ALA A 132 6.33 -25.77 -0.31
CA ALA A 132 5.42 -24.64 -0.19
C ALA A 132 6.08 -23.24 -0.30
N SER A 133 7.42 -23.16 -0.40
CA SER A 133 8.14 -21.87 -0.41
C SER A 133 9.35 -21.89 -1.35
N ASN A 134 9.46 -20.90 -2.26
CA ASN A 134 10.59 -20.68 -3.19
C ASN A 134 11.91 -20.26 -2.51
N SER A 135 12.06 -20.51 -1.21
CA SER A 135 13.21 -20.14 -0.40
C SER A 135 14.05 -21.37 -0.07
N GLU A 136 15.37 -21.24 -0.09
CA GLU A 136 16.30 -22.30 0.31
C GLU A 136 15.95 -22.84 1.72
N PRO A 137 15.81 -24.18 1.90
CA PRO A 137 15.36 -24.75 3.16
C PRO A 137 16.41 -24.52 4.26
N GLN A 138 16.07 -23.68 5.24
CA GLN A 138 16.94 -23.43 6.39
C GLN A 138 16.95 -24.63 7.36
N PRO A 139 18.12 -25.02 7.88
CA PRO A 139 18.23 -26.06 8.91
C PRO A 139 17.32 -25.78 10.11
N GLY A 140 16.55 -26.78 10.55
CA GLY A 140 15.67 -26.66 11.72
C GLY A 140 14.33 -25.99 11.48
N PHE A 141 14.08 -25.42 10.29
CA PHE A 141 12.79 -24.80 9.96
C PHE A 141 11.90 -25.71 9.11
N PHE A 142 10.63 -25.81 9.49
CA PHE A 142 9.61 -26.55 8.73
C PHE A 142 8.39 -25.67 8.55
N THR A 143 7.96 -25.49 7.30
CA THR A 143 6.71 -24.81 6.99
C THR A 143 5.65 -25.87 6.68
N VAL A 144 4.57 -25.89 7.44
CA VAL A 144 3.47 -26.86 7.32
C VAL A 144 2.18 -26.10 7.07
N GLY A 145 1.48 -26.45 6.00
CA GLY A 145 0.19 -25.87 5.64
C GLY A 145 -0.06 -25.96 4.14
N PRO A 146 -1.22 -25.51 3.66
CA PRO A 146 -2.31 -24.85 4.42
C PRO A 146 -2.95 -25.79 5.44
N VAL A 147 -3.13 -25.37 6.69
CA VAL A 147 -3.54 -26.28 7.77
C VAL A 147 -5.01 -26.66 7.68
N GLY A 148 -5.29 -27.95 7.58
CA GLY A 148 -6.62 -28.53 7.64
C GLY A 148 -6.81 -29.36 8.90
N GLN A 149 -7.82 -30.22 8.85
CA GLN A 149 -8.10 -31.18 9.93
C GLN A 149 -7.02 -32.27 10.04
N ARG A 150 -6.25 -32.49 8.97
CA ARG A 150 -5.18 -33.51 8.92
C ARG A 150 -3.86 -33.00 9.52
N GLU A 151 -3.71 -31.68 9.61
CA GLU A 151 -2.56 -30.98 10.17
C GLU A 151 -2.77 -30.65 11.66
N GLU A 152 -3.92 -31.01 12.22
CA GLU A 152 -4.14 -31.02 13.65
C GLU A 152 -3.37 -32.18 14.30
N GLY A 153 -2.87 -32.01 15.53
CA GLY A 153 -2.19 -33.08 16.26
C GLY A 153 -1.03 -32.60 17.13
N GLU A 154 -0.25 -33.58 17.58
CA GLU A 154 0.93 -33.37 18.40
C GLU A 154 2.19 -33.43 17.54
N TYR A 155 3.06 -32.44 17.70
CA TYR A 155 4.29 -32.31 16.95
C TYR A 155 5.49 -32.42 17.89
N SER A 156 6.47 -33.25 17.53
CA SER A 156 7.78 -33.32 18.17
C SER A 156 8.88 -33.24 17.10
N CYS A 157 10.08 -32.87 17.50
CA CYS A 157 11.24 -32.82 16.61
C CYS A 157 12.33 -33.74 17.14
N ILE A 158 13.06 -34.35 16.21
CA ILE A 158 14.32 -35.03 16.47
C ILE A 158 15.38 -34.49 15.51
N TYR A 159 16.64 -34.65 15.88
CA TYR A 159 17.75 -34.39 14.98
C TYR A 159 18.65 -35.62 14.88
N GLN A 160 19.34 -35.73 13.75
CA GLN A 160 20.25 -36.81 13.45
C GLN A 160 21.64 -36.25 13.21
N ILE A 161 22.64 -36.86 13.84
CA ILE A 161 24.05 -36.55 13.59
C ILE A 161 24.82 -37.81 13.21
N ASN A 162 25.87 -37.64 12.41
CA ASN A 162 26.82 -38.68 12.12
C ASN A 162 27.88 -38.71 13.24
N LYS A 163 27.81 -39.70 14.12
CA LYS A 163 28.83 -39.93 15.16
C LYS A 163 29.58 -41.20 14.84
N ARG A 164 30.90 -41.08 14.55
CA ARG A 164 31.79 -42.23 14.28
C ARG A 164 31.17 -43.23 13.29
N THR A 165 30.78 -42.72 12.11
CA THR A 165 30.13 -43.47 11.01
C THR A 165 28.77 -44.13 11.32
N LYS A 166 28.16 -43.85 12.47
CA LYS A 166 26.78 -44.25 12.81
C LYS A 166 25.86 -43.04 12.82
N LEU A 167 24.70 -43.15 12.20
CA LEU A 167 23.63 -42.17 12.33
C LEU A 167 22.97 -42.35 13.70
N VAL A 168 22.99 -41.31 14.53
CA VAL A 168 22.41 -41.35 15.88
C VAL A 168 21.32 -40.30 15.99
N ASN A 169 20.17 -40.71 16.50
CA ASN A 169 19.03 -39.83 16.75
C ASN A 169 19.11 -39.27 18.16
N SER A 170 18.68 -38.02 18.34
CA SER A 170 18.35 -37.49 19.65
C SER A 170 17.04 -38.06 20.20
N SER A 171 16.83 -37.86 21.50
CA SER A 171 15.50 -37.98 22.10
C SER A 171 14.56 -36.91 21.53
N ASP A 172 13.26 -37.19 21.59
CA ASP A 172 12.22 -36.23 21.19
C ASP A 172 12.33 -34.89 21.93
N SER A 173 12.01 -33.81 21.22
CA SER A 173 11.80 -32.49 21.81
C SER A 173 10.59 -32.46 22.75
N ASN A 174 10.35 -31.28 23.35
CA ASN A 174 9.03 -30.94 23.85
C ASN A 174 7.96 -31.11 22.76
N VAL A 175 6.75 -31.49 23.18
CA VAL A 175 5.59 -31.67 22.30
C VAL A 175 4.84 -30.35 22.16
N VAL A 176 4.51 -30.00 20.92
CA VAL A 176 3.67 -28.86 20.57
C VAL A 176 2.33 -29.37 20.04
N LYS A 177 1.22 -29.00 20.70
CA LYS A 177 -0.12 -29.38 20.26
C LYS A 177 -0.72 -28.31 19.36
N ILE A 178 -1.07 -28.68 18.15
CA ILE A 178 -1.75 -27.83 17.18
C ILE A 178 -3.22 -28.15 17.19
N THR A 179 -4.05 -27.13 17.45
CA THR A 179 -5.51 -27.19 17.34
C THR A 179 -5.95 -26.20 16.28
N VAL A 180 -6.72 -26.66 15.29
CA VAL A 180 -7.16 -25.81 14.19
C VAL A 180 -8.56 -25.30 14.46
N THR A 181 -8.71 -23.98 14.55
CA THR A 181 -10.01 -23.34 14.73
C THR A 181 -10.77 -23.26 13.39
N ASN A 182 -12.08 -23.45 13.45
CA ASN A 182 -12.96 -23.36 12.28
C ASN A 182 -13.37 -21.92 11.93
N VAL A 183 -12.76 -20.92 12.57
CA VAL A 183 -13.06 -19.50 12.38
C VAL A 183 -12.14 -18.94 11.30
N LEU A 184 -12.69 -18.22 10.32
CA LEU A 184 -11.87 -17.62 9.26
C LEU A 184 -11.16 -16.36 9.77
N PRO A 185 -9.96 -16.03 9.26
CA PRO A 185 -9.31 -14.75 9.51
C PRO A 185 -10.20 -13.54 9.17
N VAL A 186 -10.07 -12.46 9.94
CA VAL A 186 -10.77 -11.20 9.62
C VAL A 186 -10.04 -10.52 8.47
N PRO A 187 -10.73 -10.11 7.39
CA PRO A 187 -10.07 -9.43 6.26
C PRO A 187 -9.65 -8.00 6.64
N SER A 188 -8.66 -7.49 5.92
CA SER A 188 -8.30 -6.07 5.97
C SER A 188 -8.95 -5.31 4.82
N LEU A 189 -9.38 -4.07 5.11
CA LEU A 189 -9.96 -3.16 4.12
C LEU A 189 -9.15 -1.86 4.15
N VAL A 190 -8.63 -1.46 2.99
CA VAL A 190 -7.85 -0.23 2.86
C VAL A 190 -8.32 0.58 1.66
N LEU A 191 -8.23 1.91 1.78
CA LEU A 191 -8.48 2.82 0.66
C LEU A 191 -7.18 2.96 -0.14
N GLN A 192 -7.25 2.65 -1.44
CA GLN A 192 -6.11 2.73 -2.35
C GLN A 192 -6.48 3.57 -3.56
N GLN A 193 -5.61 4.53 -3.90
CA GLN A 193 -5.70 5.24 -5.16
C GLN A 193 -5.03 4.40 -6.25
N GLN A 194 -5.80 3.98 -7.25
CA GLN A 194 -5.26 3.32 -8.43
C GLN A 194 -5.45 4.27 -9.61
N THR A 195 -4.33 4.79 -10.12
CA THR A 195 -4.29 5.93 -11.06
C THR A 195 -5.05 7.14 -10.53
N ASP A 196 -6.24 7.42 -11.09
CA ASP A 196 -7.11 8.56 -10.75
C ASP A 196 -8.43 8.13 -10.09
N VAL A 197 -8.61 6.83 -9.83
CA VAL A 197 -9.83 6.29 -9.23
C VAL A 197 -9.54 5.75 -7.84
N TRP A 198 -10.28 6.24 -6.85
CA TRP A 198 -10.25 5.69 -5.50
C TRP A 198 -10.93 4.32 -5.49
N SER A 199 -10.27 3.35 -4.88
CA SER A 199 -10.73 1.98 -4.77
C SER A 199 -10.55 1.45 -3.36
N LEU A 200 -11.42 0.54 -2.96
CA LEU A 200 -11.35 -0.19 -1.72
C LEU A 200 -10.72 -1.54 -2.00
N LEU A 201 -9.52 -1.75 -1.46
CA LEU A 201 -8.83 -3.03 -1.54
C LEU A 201 -9.17 -3.84 -0.28
N CYS A 202 -9.81 -4.98 -0.49
CA CYS A 202 -10.06 -5.95 0.55
C CYS A 202 -9.13 -7.15 0.41
N THR A 203 -8.39 -7.46 1.47
CA THR A 203 -7.43 -8.56 1.48
C THR A 203 -7.87 -9.61 2.51
N GLY A 204 -8.12 -10.82 2.03
CA GLY A 204 -8.45 -11.99 2.85
C GLY A 204 -7.20 -12.82 3.14
N SER A 205 -7.40 -13.99 3.76
CA SER A 205 -6.28 -14.88 4.04
C SER A 205 -5.68 -15.47 2.75
N PRO A 206 -4.34 -15.44 2.57
CA PRO A 206 -3.63 -16.08 1.46
C PRO A 206 -3.92 -17.59 1.34
N ALA A 207 -4.37 -18.21 2.42
CA ALA A 207 -4.78 -19.60 2.48
C ALA A 207 -5.99 -19.96 1.61
N TYR A 208 -6.79 -18.95 1.25
CA TYR A 208 -8.06 -19.12 0.56
C TYR A 208 -8.10 -18.31 -0.73
N PRO A 209 -7.27 -18.66 -1.72
CA PRO A 209 -7.32 -17.98 -3.00
C PRO A 209 -8.62 -18.38 -3.73
N GLY A 210 -9.16 -17.47 -4.54
CA GLY A 210 -10.43 -17.69 -5.23
C GLY A 210 -11.69 -17.52 -4.37
N ALA A 211 -11.56 -16.94 -3.17
CA ALA A 211 -12.68 -16.59 -2.32
C ALA A 211 -13.66 -15.60 -2.98
N THR A 212 -14.88 -15.52 -2.44
CA THR A 212 -15.83 -14.48 -2.82
C THR A 212 -15.81 -13.38 -1.78
N PHE A 213 -15.42 -12.19 -2.19
CA PHE A 213 -15.36 -10.99 -1.34
C PHE A 213 -16.63 -10.18 -1.50
N SER A 214 -17.13 -9.63 -0.39
CA SER A 214 -18.35 -8.83 -0.33
C SER A 214 -18.08 -7.55 0.43
N LEU A 215 -18.44 -6.42 -0.16
CA LEU A 215 -18.33 -5.09 0.44
C LEU A 215 -19.70 -4.70 1.03
N TYR A 216 -19.68 -4.21 2.27
CA TYR A 216 -20.86 -3.78 3.01
C TYR A 216 -20.72 -2.32 3.41
N LEU A 217 -21.86 -1.64 3.50
CA LEU A 217 -21.98 -0.37 4.20
C LEU A 217 -22.38 -0.67 5.65
N GLU A 218 -21.79 0.06 6.60
CA GLU A 218 -22.11 -0.10 8.02
C GLU A 218 -23.61 0.14 8.26
N ASN A 219 -24.21 -0.70 9.10
CA ASN A 219 -25.67 -0.77 9.35
C ASN A 219 -26.53 -1.35 8.21
N TYR A 220 -25.92 -1.84 7.13
CA TYR A 220 -26.62 -2.59 6.09
C TYR A 220 -26.27 -4.09 6.15
N GLU A 221 -27.29 -4.92 5.98
CA GLU A 221 -27.15 -6.39 5.95
C GLU A 221 -26.81 -6.93 4.56
N LEU A 222 -27.23 -6.22 3.50
CA LEU A 222 -26.97 -6.61 2.13
C LEU A 222 -25.64 -6.04 1.64
N PRO A 223 -24.86 -6.81 0.86
CA PRO A 223 -23.62 -6.30 0.28
C PRO A 223 -23.93 -5.26 -0.78
N VAL A 224 -23.15 -4.19 -0.79
CA VAL A 224 -23.15 -3.16 -1.85
C VAL A 224 -22.64 -3.77 -3.15
N GLU A 225 -21.59 -4.59 -3.04
CA GLU A 225 -21.00 -5.29 -4.17
C GLU A 225 -20.40 -6.63 -3.70
N SER A 226 -20.39 -7.63 -4.56
CA SER A 226 -19.72 -8.90 -4.30
C SER A 226 -18.95 -9.36 -5.52
N ARG A 227 -17.72 -9.84 -5.30
CA ARG A 227 -16.79 -10.21 -6.35
C ARG A 227 -16.06 -11.50 -6.00
N ARG A 228 -16.18 -12.49 -6.88
CA ARG A 228 -15.36 -13.70 -6.82
C ARG A 228 -14.04 -13.46 -7.54
N VAL A 229 -12.93 -13.70 -6.84
CA VAL A 229 -11.59 -13.54 -7.41
C VAL A 229 -11.09 -14.83 -8.04
N ARG A 230 -10.02 -14.76 -8.83
CA ARG A 230 -9.42 -15.93 -9.46
C ARG A 230 -8.76 -16.84 -8.42
N ASN A 231 -8.62 -18.12 -8.71
CA ASN A 231 -8.09 -19.17 -7.80
C ASN A 231 -6.64 -18.97 -7.31
N ILE A 232 -5.95 -17.90 -7.72
CA ILE A 232 -4.60 -17.52 -7.27
C ILE A 232 -4.57 -16.21 -6.47
N GLN A 233 -5.69 -15.49 -6.43
CA GLN A 233 -5.80 -14.19 -5.75
C GLN A 233 -6.53 -14.35 -4.43
N HIS A 234 -6.06 -13.64 -3.42
CA HIS A 234 -6.63 -13.58 -2.08
C HIS A 234 -7.07 -12.15 -1.71
N GLN A 235 -7.22 -11.29 -2.73
CA GLN A 235 -7.59 -9.89 -2.57
C GLN A 235 -8.55 -9.46 -3.68
N ALA A 236 -9.49 -8.59 -3.35
CA ALA A 236 -10.47 -8.02 -4.27
C ALA A 236 -10.47 -6.49 -4.19
N THR A 237 -10.55 -5.85 -5.35
CA THR A 237 -10.65 -4.40 -5.46
C THR A 237 -12.07 -4.02 -5.86
N PHE A 238 -12.66 -3.09 -5.12
CA PHE A 238 -13.97 -2.51 -5.35
C PHE A 238 -13.81 -1.03 -5.70
N PRO A 239 -14.44 -0.50 -6.76
CA PRO A 239 -14.49 0.94 -6.96
C PRO A 239 -15.23 1.59 -5.78
N VAL A 240 -14.79 2.78 -5.32
CA VAL A 240 -15.54 3.49 -4.27
C VAL A 240 -16.95 3.82 -4.82
N PRO A 241 -18.03 3.32 -4.20
CA PRO A 241 -19.38 3.61 -4.66
C PRO A 241 -19.70 5.11 -4.57
N VAL A 242 -20.58 5.60 -5.43
CA VAL A 242 -21.09 6.99 -5.38
C VAL A 242 -21.85 7.17 -4.06
N GLN A 243 -21.44 8.14 -3.24
CA GLN A 243 -22.00 8.38 -1.91
C GLN A 243 -22.99 9.56 -1.91
N ASP A 244 -24.14 9.35 -1.29
CA ASP A 244 -25.08 10.41 -0.92
C ASP A 244 -24.68 11.09 0.41
N SER A 245 -24.05 10.34 1.31
CA SER A 245 -23.60 10.83 2.62
C SER A 245 -22.20 11.48 2.55
N PRO A 246 -21.88 12.43 3.46
CA PRO A 246 -20.55 13.05 3.52
C PRO A 246 -19.46 12.08 3.99
N VAL A 247 -19.83 11.09 4.80
CA VAL A 247 -18.97 10.00 5.28
C VAL A 247 -19.74 8.69 5.15
N ALA A 248 -19.08 7.66 4.61
CA ALA A 248 -19.57 6.30 4.56
C ALA A 248 -18.58 5.35 5.25
N LEU A 249 -19.09 4.44 6.06
CA LEU A 249 -18.28 3.46 6.79
C LEU A 249 -18.41 2.12 6.08
N TYR A 250 -17.36 1.69 5.39
CA TYR A 250 -17.36 0.44 4.64
C TYR A 250 -16.72 -0.69 5.44
N GLN A 251 -17.26 -1.89 5.29
CA GLN A 251 -16.70 -3.12 5.83
C GLN A 251 -16.57 -4.15 4.72
N CYS A 252 -15.57 -5.03 4.82
CA CYS A 252 -15.41 -6.14 3.91
C CYS A 252 -15.58 -7.48 4.62
N GLN A 253 -16.05 -8.47 3.89
CA GLN A 253 -16.16 -9.86 4.31
C GLN A 253 -15.74 -10.77 3.16
N TYR A 254 -15.31 -12.00 3.46
CA TYR A 254 -15.11 -13.00 2.42
C TYR A 254 -15.72 -14.35 2.80
N THR A 255 -16.09 -15.10 1.76
CA THR A 255 -16.68 -16.43 1.86
C THR A 255 -15.84 -17.44 1.09
N VAL A 256 -15.66 -18.60 1.71
CA VAL A 256 -14.83 -19.68 1.18
C VAL A 256 -15.57 -21.01 1.30
N GLN A 257 -15.29 -21.91 0.37
CA GLN A 257 -15.84 -23.25 0.38
C GLN A 257 -14.83 -24.20 1.04
N LEU A 258 -15.17 -24.71 2.23
CA LEU A 258 -14.35 -25.67 2.98
C LEU A 258 -15.01 -27.04 2.91
N GLY A 259 -14.57 -27.86 1.96
CA GLY A 259 -15.22 -29.14 1.66
C GLY A 259 -16.62 -28.91 1.09
N MET A 260 -17.65 -29.37 1.81
CA MET A 260 -19.06 -29.21 1.41
C MET A 260 -19.74 -27.97 2.02
N LEU A 261 -19.07 -27.26 2.94
CA LEU A 261 -19.68 -26.16 3.67
C LEU A 261 -19.08 -24.83 3.22
N TRP A 262 -19.96 -23.84 3.02
CA TRP A 262 -19.57 -22.46 2.89
C TRP A 262 -19.33 -21.87 4.27
N ARG A 263 -18.22 -21.15 4.42
CA ARG A 263 -17.88 -20.42 5.64
C ARG A 263 -17.64 -18.96 5.30
N THR A 264 -17.98 -18.11 6.25
CA THR A 264 -17.97 -16.67 6.11
C THR A 264 -17.09 -16.07 7.20
N SER A 265 -16.22 -15.13 6.82
CA SER A 265 -15.38 -14.42 7.78
C SER A 265 -16.22 -13.46 8.62
N GLU A 266 -15.67 -12.99 9.74
CA GLU A 266 -16.19 -11.76 10.33
C GLU A 266 -15.96 -10.58 9.38
N ARG A 267 -16.69 -9.48 9.61
CA ARG A 267 -16.51 -8.24 8.86
C ARG A 267 -15.23 -7.54 9.32
N SER A 268 -14.54 -6.87 8.39
CA SER A 268 -13.38 -6.05 8.70
C SER A 268 -13.74 -4.91 9.65
N VAL A 269 -12.71 -4.31 10.23
CA VAL A 269 -12.85 -3.01 10.90
C VAL A 269 -13.47 -2.01 9.90
N PRO A 270 -14.48 -1.22 10.31
CA PRO A 270 -15.07 -0.21 9.45
C PRO A 270 -14.04 0.82 8.98
N LEU A 271 -14.06 1.13 7.69
CA LEU A 271 -13.21 2.14 7.07
C LEU A 271 -14.05 3.36 6.68
N ALA A 272 -13.75 4.50 7.29
CA ALA A 272 -14.38 5.77 6.95
C ALA A 272 -13.86 6.29 5.61
N VAL A 273 -14.75 6.38 4.63
CA VAL A 273 -14.50 7.05 3.37
C VAL A 273 -15.26 8.36 3.39
N THR A 274 -14.53 9.46 3.42
CA THR A 274 -15.12 10.80 3.35
C THR A 274 -15.25 11.17 1.88
N ARG A 275 -16.38 11.76 1.49
CA ARG A 275 -16.49 12.39 0.17
C ARG A 275 -15.42 13.45 0.09
N GLY A 276 -14.41 13.21 -0.73
CA GLY A 276 -13.52 14.27 -1.14
C GLY A 276 -14.40 15.33 -1.78
N THR A 277 -14.53 16.49 -1.15
CA THR A 277 -14.68 17.70 -1.96
C THR A 277 -13.50 17.63 -2.90
N SER A 278 -13.78 17.28 -4.16
CA SER A 278 -12.94 17.70 -5.25
C SER A 278 -12.98 19.24 -5.23
N THR A 279 -12.26 19.86 -4.29
CA THR A 279 -11.37 20.92 -4.70
C THR A 279 -10.55 20.26 -5.79
N PRO A 280 -10.71 20.68 -7.06
CA PRO A 280 -9.95 20.08 -8.13
C PRO A 280 -8.49 20.18 -7.69
N ALA A 281 -7.88 19.02 -7.43
CA ALA A 281 -6.45 18.92 -7.33
C ALA A 281 -5.94 19.61 -8.58
N SER A 282 -5.16 20.66 -8.34
CA SER A 282 -4.51 21.51 -9.31
C SER A 282 -4.04 20.71 -10.52
N GLN A 283 -4.90 20.58 -11.52
CA GLN A 283 -4.40 20.65 -12.88
C GLN A 283 -3.82 22.05 -12.96
N GLY A 284 -2.52 22.12 -13.27
CA GLY A 284 -1.84 23.34 -13.65
C GLY A 284 -2.56 23.92 -14.86
N VAL A 285 -3.64 24.63 -14.60
CA VAL A 285 -4.17 25.64 -15.49
C VAL A 285 -3.39 26.87 -15.11
N ASP A 286 -2.58 27.37 -16.03
CA ASP A 286 -1.81 28.60 -15.87
C ASP A 286 -2.76 29.76 -15.54
N TRP A 287 -3.02 29.93 -14.24
CA TRP A 287 -3.76 31.04 -13.68
C TRP A 287 -3.18 32.44 -14.00
N PRO A 288 -1.90 32.62 -14.41
CA PRO A 288 -1.44 33.93 -14.85
C PRO A 288 -2.09 34.45 -16.14
N LEU A 289 -2.56 33.56 -17.03
CA LEU A 289 -3.08 33.97 -18.35
C LEU A 289 -4.55 34.42 -18.31
N LEU A 290 -5.37 33.82 -17.44
CA LEU A 290 -6.79 34.18 -17.30
C LEU A 290 -7.01 35.47 -16.48
N LEU A 291 -6.19 35.74 -15.46
CA LEU A 291 -6.23 37.04 -14.76
C LEU A 291 -5.68 38.19 -15.62
N GLY A 292 -4.69 37.93 -16.48
CA GLY A 292 -4.17 38.94 -17.41
C GLY A 292 -5.17 39.30 -18.53
N SER A 293 -5.94 38.32 -19.01
CA SER A 293 -6.90 38.50 -20.11
C SER A 293 -8.12 39.34 -19.70
N ILE A 294 -8.65 39.14 -18.50
CA ILE A 294 -9.78 39.92 -17.98
C ILE A 294 -9.37 41.38 -17.74
N SER A 295 -8.13 41.62 -17.29
CA SER A 295 -7.59 42.98 -17.13
C SER A 295 -7.44 43.70 -18.47
N ALA A 296 -6.96 43.02 -19.52
CA ALA A 296 -6.83 43.61 -20.85
C ALA A 296 -8.19 43.94 -21.48
N ALA A 297 -9.18 43.05 -21.33
CA ALA A 297 -10.53 43.27 -21.82
C ALA A 297 -11.23 44.45 -21.11
N LEU A 298 -11.08 44.55 -19.79
CA LEU A 298 -11.63 45.68 -19.02
C LEU A 298 -10.93 47.00 -19.38
N LEU A 299 -9.61 47.00 -19.54
CA LEU A 299 -8.87 48.20 -19.98
C LEU A 299 -9.25 48.63 -21.40
N PHE A 300 -9.49 47.69 -22.30
CA PHE A 300 -9.95 47.98 -23.66
C PHE A 300 -11.38 48.54 -23.70
N LEU A 301 -12.27 48.04 -22.83
CA LEU A 301 -13.60 48.62 -22.68
C LEU A 301 -13.56 50.03 -22.08
N PHE A 302 -12.72 50.26 -21.07
CA PHE A 302 -12.52 51.60 -20.49
C PHE A 302 -11.93 52.59 -21.50
N SER A 303 -10.97 52.17 -22.32
CA SER A 303 -10.39 53.03 -23.37
C SER A 303 -11.42 53.37 -24.45
N LEU A 304 -12.25 52.42 -24.88
CA LEU A 304 -13.36 52.66 -25.81
C LEU A 304 -14.37 53.68 -25.24
N VAL A 305 -14.75 53.54 -23.97
CA VAL A 305 -15.68 54.48 -23.31
C VAL A 305 -15.07 55.88 -23.24
N LEU A 306 -13.79 56.01 -22.91
CA LEU A 306 -13.10 57.31 -22.89
C LEU A 306 -13.05 57.95 -24.28
N VAL A 307 -12.75 57.18 -25.33
CA VAL A 307 -12.76 57.69 -26.71
C VAL A 307 -14.15 58.17 -27.12
N VAL A 308 -15.21 57.42 -26.78
CA VAL A 308 -16.60 57.83 -27.06
C VAL A 308 -16.97 59.09 -26.29
N VAL A 309 -16.56 59.22 -25.02
CA VAL A 309 -16.81 60.43 -24.22
C VAL A 309 -16.07 61.63 -24.78
N VAL A 310 -14.79 61.47 -25.16
CA VAL A 310 -14.00 62.55 -25.77
C VAL A 310 -14.58 62.94 -27.13
N ALA A 311 -14.99 61.99 -27.96
CA ALA A 311 -15.66 62.25 -29.23
C ALA A 311 -16.99 62.99 -29.02
N LYS A 312 -17.83 62.56 -28.08
CA LYS A 312 -19.07 63.27 -27.73
C LYS A 312 -18.80 64.68 -27.20
N ARG A 313 -17.78 64.87 -26.38
CA ARG A 313 -17.37 66.20 -25.89
C ARG A 313 -16.85 67.10 -27.01
N LYS A 314 -16.05 66.56 -27.93
CA LYS A 314 -15.54 67.28 -29.11
C LYS A 314 -16.67 67.64 -30.08
N VAL A 315 -17.59 66.73 -30.34
CA VAL A 315 -18.78 66.99 -31.17
C VAL A 315 -19.69 68.01 -30.50
N LYS A 316 -19.91 67.91 -29.19
CA LYS A 316 -20.70 68.91 -28.45
C LYS A 316 -20.04 70.28 -28.46
N ALA A 317 -18.72 70.35 -28.23
CA ALA A 317 -17.96 71.60 -28.30
C ALA A 317 -17.97 72.18 -29.72
N ALA A 318 -17.82 71.36 -30.76
CA ALA A 318 -17.91 71.80 -32.15
C ALA A 318 -19.33 72.25 -32.54
N ALA A 319 -20.37 71.61 -31.99
CA ALA A 319 -21.76 72.02 -32.19
C ALA A 319 -22.06 73.34 -31.47
N GLU A 320 -21.56 73.53 -30.25
CA GLU A 320 -21.65 74.80 -29.51
C GLU A 320 -20.87 75.91 -30.20
N GLU A 321 -19.68 75.61 -30.74
CA GLU A 321 -18.88 76.56 -31.51
C GLU A 321 -19.56 76.92 -32.84
N LYS A 322 -20.16 75.95 -33.54
CA LYS A 322 -20.95 76.20 -34.75
C LYS A 322 -22.16 77.08 -34.45
N LYS A 323 -22.89 76.80 -33.36
CA LYS A 323 -24.02 77.63 -32.92
C LYS A 323 -23.57 79.06 -32.59
N ARG A 324 -22.43 79.23 -31.91
CA ARG A 324 -21.84 80.56 -31.64
C ARG A 324 -21.44 81.29 -32.92
N ARG A 325 -20.94 80.59 -33.95
CA ARG A 325 -20.62 81.18 -35.26
C ARG A 325 -21.87 81.63 -36.01
N GLU A 326 -22.96 80.86 -35.94
CA GLU A 326 -24.26 81.23 -36.51
C GLU A 326 -24.87 82.44 -35.79
N GLU A 327 -24.81 82.47 -34.45
CA GLU A 327 -25.23 83.62 -33.65
C GLU A 327 -24.36 84.85 -33.95
N ALA A 328 -23.03 84.69 -34.06
CA ALA A 328 -22.14 85.79 -34.42
C ALA A 328 -22.48 86.34 -35.82
N GLN A 329 -22.68 85.48 -36.83
CA GLN A 329 -23.08 85.90 -38.17
C GLN A 329 -24.42 86.66 -38.18
N PHE A 330 -25.38 86.23 -37.36
CA PHE A 330 -26.65 86.93 -37.17
C PHE A 330 -26.46 88.33 -36.58
N TRP A 331 -25.59 88.46 -35.56
CA TRP A 331 -25.26 89.77 -34.97
C TRP A 331 -24.49 90.68 -35.93
N THR A 332 -23.55 90.15 -36.73
CA THR A 332 -22.85 90.96 -37.75
C THR A 332 -23.81 91.49 -38.81
N GLN A 333 -24.77 90.66 -39.25
CA GLN A 333 -25.80 91.07 -40.22
C GLN A 333 -26.71 92.17 -39.65
N ARG A 334 -27.01 92.13 -38.35
CA ARG A 334 -27.75 93.20 -37.65
C ARG A 334 -26.95 94.50 -37.58
N HIS A 335 -25.67 94.42 -37.22
CA HIS A 335 -24.81 95.60 -37.12
C HIS A 335 -24.51 96.25 -38.48
N THR A 336 -24.48 95.48 -39.58
CA THR A 336 -24.43 96.07 -40.93
C THR A 336 -25.70 96.84 -41.30
N GLN A 337 -26.83 96.59 -40.62
CA GLN A 337 -28.07 97.33 -40.79
C GLN A 337 -28.10 98.62 -39.95
N ASP A 338 -27.38 98.67 -38.82
CA ASP A 338 -27.30 99.84 -37.92
C ASP A 338 -26.32 100.93 -38.38
N HIS A 339 -25.46 100.68 -39.38
CA HIS A 339 -24.60 101.72 -39.97
C HIS A 339 -25.32 102.65 -40.97
N VAL A 340 -26.64 102.57 -41.11
CA VAL A 340 -27.43 103.48 -41.96
C VAL A 340 -27.93 104.73 -41.21
N ILE A 341 -27.84 104.80 -39.88
CA ILE A 341 -28.23 106.00 -39.15
C ILE A 341 -27.26 106.24 -38.00
N ASP A 342 -26.23 107.07 -38.22
CA ASP A 342 -25.84 108.00 -37.16
C ASP A 342 -25.31 109.31 -37.77
N LEU A 343 -26.23 110.27 -37.85
CA LEU A 343 -26.01 111.67 -38.14
C LEU A 343 -25.52 112.34 -36.85
N THR A 344 -24.35 112.98 -36.96
CA THR A 344 -23.99 114.28 -36.34
C THR A 344 -24.44 114.54 -34.91
N LEU A 345 -23.48 114.79 -34.01
CA LEU A 345 -23.41 116.02 -33.19
C LEU A 345 -22.11 116.07 -32.35
N ARG A 346 -21.34 117.15 -32.53
CA ARG A 346 -20.32 117.71 -31.60
C ARG A 346 -21.02 118.81 -30.76
N PRO A 347 -20.33 119.53 -29.84
CA PRO A 347 -19.62 119.11 -28.63
C PRO A 347 -20.06 119.99 -27.41
N ILE A 348 -19.86 119.56 -26.16
CA ILE A 348 -19.85 120.49 -25.02
C ILE A 348 -18.62 120.26 -24.16
N SER A 349 -17.87 121.35 -24.02
CA SER A 349 -16.65 121.56 -23.25
C SER A 349 -16.91 121.70 -21.76
N LEU A 350 -16.08 121.06 -20.93
CA LEU A 350 -15.70 121.54 -19.60
C LEU A 350 -14.27 121.05 -19.33
N THR A 351 -13.38 121.97 -18.99
CA THR A 351 -11.96 121.79 -18.64
C THR A 351 -11.76 122.31 -17.18
N PRO A 352 -10.53 122.43 -16.63
CA PRO A 352 -9.74 121.36 -16.01
C PRO A 352 -9.17 121.78 -14.62
N GLN A 353 -9.00 120.85 -13.68
CA GLN A 353 -8.13 121.09 -12.51
C GLN A 353 -7.71 119.72 -11.93
N GLU A 354 -6.45 119.27 -12.13
CA GLU A 354 -5.26 119.55 -11.30
C GLU A 354 -5.34 118.80 -9.95
N TRP A 355 -4.38 118.04 -9.43
CA TRP A 355 -2.96 117.78 -9.65
C TRP A 355 -2.78 116.26 -9.41
N SER A 356 -1.95 115.53 -10.16
CA SER A 356 -0.53 115.26 -9.86
C SER A 356 -0.31 114.64 -8.46
N SER A 357 0.59 113.69 -8.24
CA SER A 357 1.82 113.38 -8.96
C SER A 357 2.52 112.24 -8.23
N ARG A 358 3.22 111.40 -9.01
CA ARG A 358 4.61 110.96 -8.78
C ARG A 358 4.88 109.99 -7.63
N ASP A 359 5.80 109.04 -7.75
CA ASP A 359 6.80 108.73 -8.77
C ASP A 359 7.24 107.27 -8.55
N ALA A 360 7.42 106.48 -9.61
CA ALA A 360 8.70 106.25 -10.33
C ALA A 360 9.60 105.30 -9.53
N GLU A 361 10.01 104.15 -10.05
CA GLU A 361 11.04 103.92 -11.08
C GLU A 361 12.00 102.90 -10.41
N THR A 362 12.65 101.90 -11.00
CA THR A 362 12.80 101.37 -12.35
C THR A 362 13.46 99.98 -12.18
N ALA A 363 13.29 99.15 -13.19
CA ALA A 363 14.30 98.24 -13.74
C ALA A 363 14.82 97.01 -12.94
N SER A 364 14.36 95.86 -13.44
CA SER A 364 15.19 94.81 -14.08
C SER A 364 15.88 93.70 -13.27
N ARG A 365 15.50 92.49 -13.72
CA ARG A 365 16.27 91.24 -13.98
C ARG A 365 16.16 90.07 -12.97
N SER A 366 15.57 88.97 -13.49
CA SER A 366 15.95 87.52 -13.46
C SER A 366 16.64 86.95 -12.20
N SER A 367 16.45 85.70 -11.74
CA SER A 367 15.94 84.43 -12.27
C SER A 367 15.94 83.38 -11.14
N LEU A 368 14.94 82.48 -11.11
CA LEU A 368 15.06 81.00 -11.02
C LEU A 368 15.96 80.36 -9.92
N TRP A 369 15.40 79.59 -8.97
CA TRP A 369 15.71 78.16 -8.64
C TRP A 369 15.09 77.68 -7.31
N ASN A 370 14.67 76.39 -7.29
CA ASN A 370 14.14 75.59 -6.18
C ASN A 370 15.19 75.26 -5.10
N PRO A 371 14.76 74.81 -3.89
CA PRO A 371 15.17 73.46 -3.46
C PRO A 371 14.15 72.66 -2.62
N PHE A 372 14.38 71.34 -2.56
CA PHE A 372 13.81 70.36 -1.61
C PHE A 372 14.79 70.09 -0.44
N SER A 373 14.20 69.71 0.71
CA SER A 373 14.67 68.66 1.65
C SER A 373 15.36 69.02 2.99
N THR A 374 14.72 68.49 4.05
CA THR A 374 15.21 67.91 5.33
C THR A 374 15.99 68.74 6.36
N PHE A 375 15.47 68.75 7.61
CA PHE A 375 16.21 68.31 8.80
C PHE A 375 15.26 67.90 9.95
N THR A 376 15.70 66.91 10.70
CA THR A 376 15.06 66.16 11.80
C THR A 376 15.46 66.73 13.18
N THR A 377 14.84 66.23 14.28
CA THR A 377 15.29 66.13 15.70
C THR A 377 14.84 67.21 16.72
N PRO A 378 14.83 66.97 18.06
CA PRO A 378 14.56 65.73 18.86
C PRO A 378 13.93 65.91 20.30
N ILE A 379 13.83 64.77 21.03
CA ILE A 379 13.83 64.49 22.50
C ILE A 379 12.58 64.73 23.38
N HIS A 380 12.03 63.64 23.96
CA HIS A 380 12.11 63.38 25.41
C HIS A 380 11.89 61.91 25.80
N SER A 381 12.55 61.55 26.89
CA SER A 381 12.82 60.22 27.44
C SER A 381 12.26 60.06 28.86
N ILE A 382 11.92 58.81 29.20
CA ILE A 382 11.94 58.15 30.53
C ILE A 382 10.85 58.53 31.55
N HIS A 383 9.97 57.57 31.85
CA HIS A 383 10.06 56.81 33.11
C HIS A 383 9.63 55.35 32.94
#